data_AF-A0A0C5XM05-F1
#
_entry.id   AF-A0A0C5XM05-F1
#
_cell.length_a   1.000
_cell.length_b   1.000
_cell.length_c   1.000
_cell.angle_alpha   90.00
_cell.angle_beta   90.00
_cell.angle_gamma   90.00
#
_symmetry.space_group_name_H-M   'P 1'
#
loop_
_entity.id
_entity.type
_entity.pdbx_description
1 polymer ?
#
loop_
_entity_poly.entity_id
_entity_poly.type
_entity_poly.pdbx_seq_one_letter_code
_entity_poly.pdbx_strand_id
1 'polypeptide(L)'
;MTDPRLIRPTWREGRTNLDALTIACIEHAEQIVRELAPKIAHPFVVTQGSYQAGAGDPKSAGTHDLGGVVDLRWCGHPVCLRALRLAGLAAWHRTRAQGDWPDHIHAVVAGHPRLAASAARQVIAYLARRNGLASNGPDDGPRLSPIPRPVWPWPPAQRKKTRPEKVRAALKLLREQLKTAGPVQATRIRAAIAKLREIEPR
;
A
#
# COMPACT_ATOMS: atom_id res chain seq x y z
N MET A 1 18.18 13.92 8.97
CA MET A 1 17.09 13.00 9.40
C MET A 1 16.98 11.88 8.38
N THR A 2 16.97 10.62 8.80
CA THR A 2 16.79 9.47 7.91
C THR A 2 15.37 9.49 7.35
N ASP A 3 15.21 9.33 6.04
CA ASP A 3 13.89 9.25 5.41
C ASP A 3 13.08 8.09 6.01
N PRO A 4 11.92 8.35 6.66
CA PRO A 4 11.15 7.32 7.34
C PRO A 4 10.64 6.21 6.39
N ARG A 5 10.53 6.50 5.08
CA ARG A 5 10.20 5.51 4.05
C ARG A 5 11.22 4.39 3.95
N LEU A 6 12.47 4.68 4.30
CA LEU A 6 13.63 3.83 4.06
C LEU A 6 14.10 3.11 5.33
N ILE A 7 13.39 3.30 6.45
CA ILE A 7 13.59 2.51 7.66
C ILE A 7 13.21 1.06 7.35
N ARG A 8 14.05 0.12 7.78
CA ARG A 8 13.84 -1.32 7.64
C ARG A 8 13.43 -1.92 8.98
N PRO A 9 12.13 -1.93 9.32
CA PRO A 9 11.68 -2.55 10.55
C PRO A 9 11.83 -4.07 10.49
N THR A 10 11.85 -4.72 11.65
CA THR A 10 11.50 -6.14 11.70
C THR A 10 10.03 -6.28 11.34
N TRP A 11 9.78 -6.94 10.22
CA TRP A 11 8.45 -7.24 9.70
C TRP A 11 8.18 -8.74 9.81
N ARG A 12 6.99 -9.18 9.37
CA ARG A 12 6.47 -10.55 9.51
C ARG A 12 7.55 -11.63 9.42
N GLU A 13 7.46 -12.63 10.31
CA GLU A 13 8.43 -13.74 10.41
C GLU A 13 9.88 -13.28 10.68
N GLY A 14 10.05 -12.11 11.31
CA GLY A 14 11.38 -11.58 11.66
C GLY A 14 12.13 -10.94 10.50
N ARG A 15 11.49 -10.72 9.35
CA ARG A 15 12.12 -10.21 8.14
C ARG A 15 12.59 -8.77 8.30
N THR A 16 13.86 -8.50 8.03
CA THR A 16 14.47 -7.15 8.14
C THR A 16 14.90 -6.56 6.79
N ASN A 17 14.66 -7.27 5.70
CA ASN A 17 15.13 -6.92 4.36
C ASN A 17 14.04 -6.25 3.50
N LEU A 18 13.17 -5.46 4.13
CA LEU A 18 12.18 -4.61 3.47
C LEU A 18 12.12 -3.26 4.16
N ASP A 19 12.03 -2.19 3.38
CA ASP A 19 11.80 -0.85 3.91
C ASP A 19 10.30 -0.57 4.12
N ALA A 20 10.02 0.44 4.95
CA ALA A 20 8.67 0.81 5.33
C ALA A 20 7.78 1.15 4.12
N LEU A 21 8.34 1.79 3.08
CA LEU A 21 7.62 2.10 1.84
C LEU A 21 7.21 0.81 1.10
N THR A 22 8.11 -0.15 0.98
CA THR A 22 7.81 -1.44 0.34
C THR A 22 6.74 -2.20 1.12
N ILE A 23 6.85 -2.23 2.45
CA ILE A 23 5.86 -2.83 3.35
C ILE A 23 4.48 -2.18 3.15
N ALA A 24 4.42 -0.85 3.15
CA ALA A 24 3.17 -0.11 2.97
C ALA A 24 2.49 -0.42 1.63
N CYS A 25 3.26 -0.59 0.56
CA CYS A 25 2.70 -0.97 -0.75
C CYS A 25 2.14 -2.40 -0.73
N ILE A 26 2.80 -3.35 -0.06
CA ILE A 26 2.30 -4.72 0.10
C ILE A 26 1.01 -4.72 0.92
N GLU A 27 0.98 -4.03 2.06
CA GLU A 27 -0.21 -3.94 2.92
C GLU A 27 -1.38 -3.21 2.22
N HIS A 28 -1.09 -2.25 1.34
CA HIS A 28 -2.10 -1.64 0.48
C HIS A 28 -2.68 -2.63 -0.51
N ALA A 29 -1.83 -3.42 -1.17
CA ALA A 29 -2.30 -4.47 -2.07
C ALA A 29 -3.17 -5.50 -1.34
N GLU A 30 -2.81 -5.90 -0.11
CA GLU A 30 -3.63 -6.81 0.69
C GLU A 30 -5.01 -6.24 1.01
N GLN A 31 -5.07 -4.95 1.36
CA GLN A 31 -6.35 -4.27 1.58
C GLN A 31 -7.19 -4.23 0.29
N ILE A 32 -6.58 -3.94 -0.85
CA ILE A 32 -7.26 -3.97 -2.15
C ILE A 32 -7.78 -5.38 -2.48
N VAL A 33 -7.01 -6.45 -2.20
CA VAL A 33 -7.50 -7.83 -2.37
C VAL A 33 -8.70 -8.10 -1.45
N ARG A 34 -8.64 -7.64 -0.19
CA ARG A 34 -9.74 -7.79 0.78
C ARG A 34 -11.03 -7.11 0.30
N GLU A 35 -10.92 -5.95 -0.34
CA GLU A 35 -12.05 -5.22 -0.90
C GLU A 35 -12.61 -5.87 -2.16
N LEU A 36 -11.74 -6.29 -3.08
CA LEU A 36 -12.15 -6.81 -4.39
C LEU A 36 -12.54 -8.30 -4.36
N ALA A 37 -11.93 -9.09 -3.49
CA ALA A 37 -12.07 -10.54 -3.46
C ALA A 37 -11.88 -11.10 -2.04
N PRO A 38 -12.77 -10.78 -1.09
CA PRO A 38 -12.60 -11.08 0.34
C PRO A 38 -12.41 -12.57 0.66
N LYS A 39 -13.01 -13.48 -0.14
CA LYS A 39 -12.91 -14.93 0.07
C LYS A 39 -11.52 -15.52 -0.19
N ILE A 40 -10.68 -14.81 -0.95
CA ILE A 40 -9.31 -15.23 -1.27
C ILE A 40 -8.26 -14.29 -0.65
N ALA A 41 -8.70 -13.33 0.18
CA ALA A 41 -7.82 -12.38 0.80
C ALA A 41 -6.98 -13.05 1.88
N HIS A 42 -5.67 -13.03 1.69
CA HIS A 42 -4.69 -13.52 2.65
C HIS A 42 -3.45 -12.60 2.61
N PRO A 43 -2.61 -12.61 3.66
CA PRO A 43 -1.32 -11.93 3.63
C PRO A 43 -0.47 -12.44 2.45
N PHE A 44 0.22 -11.53 1.76
CA PHE A 44 1.24 -11.92 0.80
C PHE A 44 2.43 -12.54 1.54
N VAL A 45 2.97 -13.62 0.97
CA VAL A 45 4.16 -14.30 1.50
C VAL A 45 5.35 -13.91 0.65
N VAL A 46 6.32 -13.25 1.28
CA VAL A 46 7.57 -12.82 0.65
C VAL A 46 8.52 -14.01 0.58
N THR A 47 8.89 -14.40 -0.63
CA THR A 47 9.91 -15.42 -0.88
C THR A 47 11.30 -14.79 -0.98
N GLN A 48 11.41 -13.57 -1.52
CA GLN A 48 12.66 -12.81 -1.62
C GLN A 48 12.41 -11.33 -1.32
N GLY A 49 13.23 -10.74 -0.44
CA GLY A 49 13.12 -9.31 -0.06
C GLY A 49 14.10 -8.41 -0.80
N SER A 50 14.14 -7.14 -0.40
CA SER A 50 15.05 -6.09 -0.87
C SER A 50 16.41 -6.14 -0.14
N TYR A 51 17.37 -5.31 -0.55
CA TYR A 51 18.67 -5.11 0.10
C TYR A 51 19.52 -6.38 0.25
N GLN A 52 19.55 -7.22 -0.78
CA GLN A 52 20.25 -8.51 -0.78
C GLN A 52 21.52 -8.49 -1.64
N ALA A 53 22.21 -7.35 -1.73
CA ALA A 53 23.47 -7.24 -2.47
C ALA A 53 24.45 -8.35 -2.05
N GLY A 54 24.82 -9.22 -2.99
CA GLY A 54 25.74 -10.35 -2.77
C GLY A 54 25.18 -11.53 -1.98
N ALA A 55 23.93 -11.46 -1.50
CA ALA A 55 23.27 -12.53 -0.73
C ALA A 55 21.94 -13.01 -1.35
N GLY A 56 21.46 -12.35 -2.41
CA GLY A 56 20.25 -12.74 -3.16
C GLY A 56 20.53 -13.78 -4.25
N ASP A 57 19.46 -14.28 -4.88
CA ASP A 57 19.58 -15.23 -5.99
C ASP A 57 20.30 -14.57 -7.19
N PRO A 58 21.44 -15.13 -7.67
CA PRO A 58 22.15 -14.63 -8.84
C PRO A 58 21.25 -14.48 -10.09
N LYS A 59 20.20 -15.31 -10.21
CA LYS A 59 19.20 -15.23 -11.30
C LYS A 59 18.39 -13.94 -11.29
N SER A 60 18.41 -13.18 -10.18
CA SER A 60 17.73 -11.90 -10.04
C SER A 60 18.46 -10.73 -10.72
N ALA A 61 19.66 -10.93 -11.27
CA ALA A 61 20.45 -9.91 -11.97
C ALA A 61 20.59 -8.58 -11.18
N GLY A 62 20.75 -8.69 -9.85
CA GLY A 62 20.94 -7.58 -8.93
C GLY A 62 19.72 -6.68 -8.70
N THR A 63 18.52 -7.04 -9.17
CA THR A 63 17.31 -6.21 -8.96
C THR A 63 16.99 -6.05 -7.46
N HIS A 64 17.31 -7.06 -6.64
CA HIS A 64 17.09 -7.05 -5.19
C HIS A 64 18.22 -6.43 -4.38
N ASP A 65 19.27 -5.89 -5.00
CA ASP A 65 20.46 -5.42 -4.29
C ASP A 65 20.17 -4.22 -3.38
N LEU A 66 19.17 -3.41 -3.74
CA LEU A 66 18.72 -2.24 -2.99
C LEU A 66 17.23 -2.32 -2.63
N GLY A 67 16.58 -1.20 -2.34
CA GLY A 67 15.21 -1.15 -1.83
C GLY A 67 14.14 -1.26 -2.92
N GLY A 68 12.90 -1.49 -2.49
CA GLY A 68 11.73 -1.39 -3.36
C GLY A 68 11.44 -2.60 -4.24
N VAL A 69 12.09 -3.76 -4.02
CA VAL A 69 11.88 -4.98 -4.82
C VAL A 69 11.54 -6.17 -3.94
N VAL A 70 10.55 -6.94 -4.37
CA VAL A 70 10.07 -8.11 -3.64
C VAL A 70 9.62 -9.21 -4.59
N ASP A 71 9.94 -10.45 -4.25
CA ASP A 71 9.28 -11.62 -4.83
C ASP A 71 8.29 -12.17 -3.81
N LEU A 72 7.08 -12.39 -4.29
CA LEU A 72 5.96 -12.91 -3.51
C LEU A 72 5.57 -14.26 -4.07
N ARG A 73 5.23 -15.22 -3.21
CA ARG A 73 4.61 -16.46 -3.66
C ARG A 73 3.36 -16.15 -4.49
N TRP A 74 3.18 -16.84 -5.61
CA TRP A 74 1.95 -16.70 -6.40
C TRP A 74 0.73 -17.09 -5.56
N CYS A 75 -0.27 -16.21 -5.50
CA CYS A 75 -1.47 -16.43 -4.70
C CYS A 75 -2.53 -17.30 -5.42
N GLY A 76 -2.30 -17.69 -6.67
CA GLY A 76 -3.27 -18.43 -7.49
C GLY A 76 -4.28 -17.57 -8.26
N HIS A 77 -4.35 -16.26 -8.02
CA HIS A 77 -5.42 -15.40 -8.56
C HIS A 77 -4.92 -14.10 -9.21
N PRO A 78 -5.40 -13.76 -10.43
CA PRO A 78 -5.06 -12.49 -11.11
C PRO A 78 -5.38 -11.22 -10.31
N VAL A 79 -6.34 -11.28 -9.37
CA VAL A 79 -6.67 -10.14 -8.52
C VAL A 79 -5.49 -9.69 -7.65
N CYS A 80 -4.62 -10.60 -7.24
CA CYS A 80 -3.44 -10.26 -6.44
C CYS A 80 -2.44 -9.44 -7.25
N LEU A 81 -2.18 -9.86 -8.49
CA LEU A 81 -1.33 -9.12 -9.41
C LEU A 81 -1.93 -7.74 -9.71
N ARG A 82 -3.24 -7.68 -9.94
CA ARG A 82 -3.97 -6.41 -10.12
C ARG A 82 -3.88 -5.51 -8.90
N ALA A 83 -4.01 -6.06 -7.70
CA ALA A 83 -3.95 -5.32 -6.44
C ALA A 83 -2.56 -4.73 -6.18
N LEU A 84 -1.49 -5.48 -6.45
CA LEU A 84 -0.11 -4.97 -6.38
C LEU A 84 0.10 -3.81 -7.36
N ARG A 85 -0.40 -3.94 -8.59
CA ARG A 85 -0.36 -2.85 -9.58
C ARG A 85 -1.16 -1.62 -9.13
N LEU A 86 -2.31 -1.82 -8.50
CA LEU A 86 -3.13 -0.74 -7.93
C LEU A 86 -2.46 -0.05 -6.74
N ALA A 87 -1.69 -0.80 -5.95
CA ALA A 87 -0.89 -0.27 -4.85
C ALA A 87 0.38 0.48 -5.31
N GLY A 88 0.65 0.55 -6.63
CA GLY A 88 1.76 1.29 -7.21
C GLY A 88 3.02 0.45 -7.50
N LEU A 89 2.93 -0.88 -7.44
CA LEU A 89 4.04 -1.75 -7.84
C LEU A 89 3.97 -2.07 -9.34
N ALA A 90 5.12 -1.97 -10.02
CA ALA A 90 5.36 -2.66 -11.28
C ALA A 90 5.49 -4.16 -10.98
N ALA A 91 4.41 -4.91 -11.19
CA ALA A 91 4.32 -6.32 -10.78
C ALA A 91 4.04 -7.23 -11.98
N TRP A 92 4.69 -8.39 -12.04
CA TRP A 92 4.49 -9.43 -13.05
C TRP A 92 4.36 -10.80 -12.38
N HIS A 93 3.44 -11.61 -12.88
CA HIS A 93 3.45 -13.04 -12.58
C HIS A 93 4.57 -13.69 -13.40
N ARG A 94 5.53 -14.30 -12.70
CA ARG A 94 6.64 -15.05 -13.29
C ARG A 94 6.29 -16.53 -13.30
N THR A 95 6.36 -17.13 -14.47
CA THR A 95 6.09 -18.56 -14.67
C THR A 95 7.37 -19.31 -15.01
N ARG A 96 7.36 -20.63 -14.81
CA ARG A 96 8.45 -21.53 -15.24
C ARG A 96 8.79 -21.44 -16.73
N ALA A 97 7.86 -21.01 -17.59
CA ALA A 97 8.11 -20.84 -19.01
C ALA A 97 9.01 -19.62 -19.32
N GLN A 98 9.16 -18.69 -18.37
CA GLN A 98 9.95 -17.47 -18.51
C GLN A 98 11.37 -17.59 -17.92
N GLY A 99 11.64 -18.67 -17.18
CA GLY A 99 12.93 -18.96 -16.58
C GLY A 99 12.85 -20.09 -15.55
N ASP A 100 14.02 -20.55 -15.10
CA ASP A 100 14.15 -21.64 -14.13
C ASP A 100 13.91 -21.16 -12.69
N TRP A 101 12.65 -20.81 -12.40
CA TRP A 101 12.15 -20.41 -11.08
C TRP A 101 10.72 -20.90 -10.85
N PRO A 102 10.30 -21.15 -9.60
CA PRO A 102 8.91 -21.47 -9.30
C PRO A 102 8.00 -20.28 -9.59
N ASP A 103 6.70 -20.53 -9.75
CA ASP A 103 5.71 -19.48 -9.98
C ASP A 103 5.69 -18.49 -8.80
N HIS A 104 5.90 -17.22 -9.12
CA HIS A 104 5.96 -16.13 -8.14
C HIS A 104 5.52 -14.81 -8.77
N ILE A 105 5.29 -13.79 -7.95
CA ILE A 105 5.08 -12.42 -8.40
C ILE A 105 6.37 -11.66 -8.14
N HIS A 106 7.00 -11.16 -9.19
CA HIS A 106 8.09 -10.19 -9.08
C HIS A 106 7.49 -8.79 -9.08
N ALA A 107 7.80 -7.97 -8.07
CA ALA A 107 7.20 -6.65 -7.91
C ALA A 107 8.22 -5.59 -7.50
N VAL A 108 8.14 -4.43 -8.17
CA VAL A 108 9.02 -3.28 -7.95
C VAL A 108 8.17 -2.05 -7.61
N VAL A 109 8.43 -1.39 -6.48
CA VAL A 109 7.73 -0.15 -6.07
C VAL A 109 8.12 0.97 -7.04
N ALA A 110 7.17 1.44 -7.84
CA ALA A 110 7.44 2.44 -8.88
C ALA A 110 7.83 3.80 -8.27
N GLY A 111 9.01 4.32 -8.61
CA GLY A 111 9.52 5.57 -8.05
C GLY A 111 10.15 5.46 -6.67
N HIS A 112 10.49 4.24 -6.22
CA HIS A 112 11.24 4.04 -4.98
C HIS A 112 12.63 4.72 -5.06
N PRO A 113 13.06 5.48 -4.04
CA PRO A 113 14.27 6.33 -4.13
C PRO A 113 15.58 5.53 -4.02
N ARG A 114 15.52 4.24 -3.70
CA ARG A 114 16.68 3.35 -3.60
C ARG A 114 16.56 2.12 -4.51
N LEU A 115 15.98 2.25 -5.70
CA LEU A 115 16.00 1.13 -6.66
C LEU A 115 17.44 0.85 -7.13
N ALA A 116 17.78 -0.42 -7.32
CA ALA A 116 18.93 -0.81 -8.13
C ALA A 116 18.72 -0.36 -9.59
N ALA A 117 19.80 -0.14 -10.33
CA ALA A 117 19.72 0.32 -11.72
C ALA A 117 18.94 -0.66 -12.61
N SER A 118 19.08 -1.97 -12.38
CA SER A 118 18.31 -3.01 -13.08
C SER A 118 16.81 -2.91 -12.76
N ALA A 119 16.44 -2.77 -11.48
CA ALA A 119 15.05 -2.60 -11.06
C ALA A 119 14.40 -1.31 -11.60
N ALA A 120 15.15 -0.21 -11.65
CA ALA A 120 14.68 1.04 -12.25
C ALA A 120 14.33 0.87 -13.74
N ARG A 121 15.14 0.11 -14.50
CA ARG A 121 14.83 -0.23 -15.90
C ARG A 121 13.56 -1.08 -16.02
N GLN A 122 13.30 -1.97 -15.07
CA GLN A 122 12.06 -2.75 -15.06
C GLN A 122 10.83 -1.87 -14.85
N VAL A 123 10.91 -0.84 -13.99
CA VAL A 123 9.80 0.13 -13.84
C VAL A 123 9.56 0.89 -15.15
N ILE A 124 10.61 1.32 -15.85
CA ILE A 124 10.48 1.96 -17.17
C ILE A 124 9.79 1.00 -18.16
N ALA A 125 10.23 -0.26 -18.21
CA ALA A 125 9.63 -1.30 -19.05
C ALA A 125 8.14 -1.50 -18.73
N TYR A 126 7.78 -1.58 -17.44
CA TYR A 126 6.38 -1.68 -16.99
C TYR A 126 5.51 -0.53 -17.50
N LEU A 127 5.99 0.71 -17.34
CA LEU A 127 5.28 1.89 -17.82
C LEU A 127 5.11 1.88 -19.35
N ALA A 128 6.06 1.29 -20.06
CA ALA A 128 6.00 1.04 -21.51
C ALA A 128 5.22 -0.24 -21.89
N ARG A 129 4.49 -0.87 -20.95
CA ARG A 129 3.73 -2.12 -21.14
C ARG A 129 4.58 -3.33 -21.56
N ARG A 130 5.80 -3.42 -21.02
CA ARG A 130 6.76 -4.50 -21.25
C ARG A 130 6.96 -5.36 -20.01
N ASN A 131 7.44 -6.58 -20.21
CA ASN A 131 7.55 -7.63 -19.20
C ASN A 131 8.73 -7.46 -18.22
N GLY A 132 9.60 -6.46 -18.41
CA GLY A 132 10.75 -6.20 -17.55
C GLY A 132 11.83 -7.29 -17.55
N LEU A 133 11.81 -8.21 -18.54
CA LEU A 133 12.86 -9.20 -18.76
C LEU A 133 13.82 -8.72 -19.86
N ALA A 134 14.94 -9.41 -20.03
CA ALA A 134 15.92 -9.12 -21.08
C ALA A 134 15.31 -9.13 -22.50
N SER A 135 14.27 -9.95 -22.74
CA SER A 135 13.54 -9.98 -24.01
C SER A 135 12.75 -8.71 -24.30
N ASN A 136 12.45 -7.90 -23.28
CA ASN A 136 11.60 -6.70 -23.36
C ASN A 136 10.27 -6.96 -24.10
N GLY A 137 9.75 -8.18 -23.96
CA GLY A 137 8.50 -8.61 -24.58
C GLY A 137 7.29 -7.87 -23.99
N PRO A 138 6.12 -7.99 -24.61
CA PRO A 138 4.88 -7.43 -24.08
C PRO A 138 4.59 -7.93 -22.65
N ASP A 139 4.06 -7.05 -21.79
CA ASP A 139 3.48 -7.42 -20.52
C ASP A 139 2.13 -8.14 -20.72
N ASP A 140 2.02 -9.34 -20.16
CA ASP A 140 0.86 -10.23 -20.22
C ASP A 140 -0.08 -10.09 -19.01
N GLY A 141 0.29 -9.27 -18.02
CA GLY A 141 -0.51 -9.04 -16.82
C GLY A 141 -1.69 -8.08 -17.00
N PRO A 142 -2.55 -7.93 -15.97
CA PRO A 142 -3.70 -7.03 -15.98
C PRO A 142 -3.33 -5.58 -16.32
N ARG A 143 -3.93 -5.01 -17.37
CA ARG A 143 -3.66 -3.64 -17.78
C ARG A 143 -4.45 -2.65 -16.92
N LEU A 144 -3.75 -1.69 -16.32
CA LEU A 144 -4.36 -0.53 -15.63
C LEU A 144 -4.20 0.73 -16.48
N SER A 145 -5.23 1.57 -16.56
CA SER A 145 -5.15 2.89 -17.21
C SER A 145 -5.92 3.92 -16.36
N PRO A 146 -5.24 4.94 -15.79
CA PRO A 146 -3.79 5.13 -15.75
C PRO A 146 -3.09 4.08 -14.87
N ILE A 147 -1.75 3.99 -14.98
CA ILE A 147 -0.93 3.22 -14.04
C ILE A 147 -0.79 4.01 -12.73
N PRO A 148 -1.22 3.48 -11.57
CA PRO A 148 -1.15 4.20 -10.30
C PRO A 148 0.27 4.39 -9.80
N ARG A 149 0.48 5.43 -8.96
CA ARG A 149 1.70 5.61 -8.18
C ARG A 149 1.52 5.06 -6.77
N PRO A 150 2.62 4.66 -6.09
CA PRO A 150 2.55 4.27 -4.69
C PRO A 150 1.94 5.35 -3.80
N VAL A 151 1.09 4.93 -2.87
CA VAL A 151 0.53 5.80 -1.83
C VAL A 151 1.42 5.66 -0.59
N TRP A 152 1.97 6.78 -0.11
CA TRP A 152 2.76 6.82 1.13
C TRP A 152 2.33 7.97 2.04
N PRO A 153 2.18 7.74 3.36
CA PRO A 153 2.15 6.43 4.01
C PRO A 153 0.90 5.61 3.62
N TRP A 154 0.99 4.28 3.72
CA TRP A 154 -0.18 3.40 3.70
C TRP A 154 -0.26 2.57 5.01
N PRO A 155 -1.44 2.42 5.64
CA PRO A 155 -2.65 3.19 5.36
C PRO A 155 -2.33 4.70 5.47
N PRO A 156 -2.92 5.56 4.61
CA PRO A 156 -2.77 7.00 4.75
C PRO A 156 -3.09 7.31 6.20
N ALA A 157 -2.24 8.11 6.85
CA ALA A 157 -2.41 8.46 8.26
C ALA A 157 -3.90 8.68 8.48
N GLN A 158 -4.54 7.77 9.24
CA GLN A 158 -5.98 7.79 9.37
C GLN A 158 -6.29 9.16 9.95
N ARG A 159 -6.77 10.10 9.13
CA ARG A 159 -7.52 11.22 9.65
C ARG A 159 -8.77 10.56 10.18
N LYS A 160 -8.70 10.07 11.42
CA LYS A 160 -9.89 9.98 12.25
C LYS A 160 -10.40 11.41 12.19
N LYS A 161 -11.50 11.62 11.48
CA LYS A 161 -12.30 12.84 11.50
C LYS A 161 -12.79 13.03 12.93
N THR A 162 -11.89 13.38 13.84
CA THR A 162 -12.18 13.62 15.23
C THR A 162 -12.48 15.09 15.36
N ARG A 163 -13.75 15.39 15.63
CA ARG A 163 -14.12 16.73 16.09
C ARG A 163 -13.21 17.09 17.27
N PRO A 164 -12.71 18.34 17.35
CA PRO A 164 -11.88 18.78 18.46
C PRO A 164 -12.51 18.38 19.80
N GLU A 165 -11.70 17.96 20.77
CA GLU A 165 -12.17 17.49 22.08
C GLU A 165 -13.14 18.48 22.73
N LYS A 166 -12.84 19.79 22.63
CA LYS A 166 -13.71 20.88 23.10
C LYS A 166 -15.11 20.84 22.46
N VAL A 167 -15.20 20.55 21.15
CA VAL A 167 -16.49 20.42 20.43
C VAL A 167 -17.23 19.17 20.89
N ARG A 168 -16.53 18.05 21.10
CA ARG A 168 -17.15 16.82 21.63
C ARG A 168 -17.69 17.02 23.04
N ALA A 169 -16.93 17.67 23.92
CA ALA A 169 -17.33 17.99 25.29
C ALA A 169 -18.54 18.93 25.31
N ALA A 170 -18.52 19.99 24.50
CA ALA A 170 -19.65 20.92 24.37
C ALA A 170 -20.91 20.25 23.85
N LEU A 171 -20.81 19.41 22.81
CA LEU A 171 -21.95 18.64 22.28
C LEU A 171 -22.53 17.67 23.32
N LYS A 172 -21.69 17.05 24.15
CA LYS A 172 -22.13 16.19 25.24
C LYS A 172 -22.91 17.00 26.29
N LEU A 173 -22.34 18.12 26.76
CA LEU A 173 -22.98 18.99 27.75
C LEU A 173 -24.34 19.53 27.26
N LEU A 174 -24.40 20.04 26.02
CA LEU A 174 -25.63 20.56 25.44
C LEU A 174 -26.71 19.47 25.31
N ARG A 175 -26.35 18.22 24.99
CA ARG A 175 -27.30 17.11 24.95
C ARG A 175 -27.84 16.76 26.33
N GLU A 176 -27.01 16.81 27.36
CA GLU A 176 -27.47 16.60 28.75
C GLU A 176 -28.40 17.74 29.18
N GLN A 177 -28.05 19.00 28.89
CA GLN A 177 -28.91 20.15 29.17
C GLN A 177 -30.24 20.10 28.41
N LEU A 178 -30.26 19.55 27.20
CA LEU A 178 -31.48 19.41 26.41
C LEU A 178 -32.50 18.46 27.07
N LYS A 179 -32.07 17.48 27.86
CA LYS A 179 -32.96 16.52 28.53
C LYS A 179 -33.85 17.18 29.58
N THR A 180 -33.39 18.26 30.20
CA THR A 180 -34.06 18.96 31.30
C THR A 180 -34.51 20.37 30.94
N ALA A 181 -34.28 20.82 29.71
CA ALA A 181 -34.57 22.18 29.27
C ALA A 181 -36.06 22.42 28.99
N GLY A 182 -36.57 23.57 29.44
CA GLY A 182 -37.89 24.06 29.02
C GLY A 182 -37.92 24.48 27.53
N PRO A 183 -39.11 24.72 26.95
CA PRO A 183 -39.31 24.85 25.49
C PRO A 183 -38.43 25.92 24.81
N VAL A 184 -38.30 27.09 25.45
CA VAL A 184 -37.50 28.22 24.95
C VAL A 184 -36.00 27.89 25.00
N GLN A 185 -35.54 27.24 26.07
CA GLN A 185 -34.14 26.87 26.27
C GLN A 185 -33.75 25.70 25.35
N ALA A 186 -34.64 24.73 25.14
CA ALA A 186 -34.45 23.62 24.21
C ALA A 186 -34.21 24.11 22.78
N THR A 187 -34.94 25.15 22.34
CA THR A 187 -34.77 25.77 21.02
C THR A 187 -33.37 26.36 20.85
N ARG A 188 -32.87 27.09 21.86
CA ARG A 188 -31.52 27.67 21.86
C ARG A 188 -30.43 26.60 21.87
N ILE A 189 -30.59 25.54 22.66
CA ILE A 189 -29.65 24.43 22.74
C ILE A 189 -29.56 23.67 21.40
N ARG A 190 -30.70 23.42 20.73
CA ARG A 190 -30.71 22.79 19.40
C ARG A 190 -29.98 23.63 18.36
N ALA A 191 -30.17 24.95 18.36
CA ALA A 191 -29.44 25.87 17.48
C ALA A 191 -27.92 25.84 17.75
N ALA A 192 -27.50 25.79 19.02
CA ALA A 192 -26.10 25.67 19.39
C ALA A 192 -25.49 24.33 18.95
N ILE A 193 -26.22 23.23 19.08
CA ILE A 193 -25.81 21.90 18.58
C ILE A 193 -25.66 21.92 17.05
N ALA A 194 -26.57 22.59 16.32
CA ALA A 194 -26.48 22.72 14.87
C ALA A 194 -25.21 23.46 14.43
N LYS A 195 -24.91 24.61 15.05
CA LYS A 195 -23.66 25.36 14.80
C LYS A 195 -22.40 24.55 15.10
N LEU A 196 -22.39 23.82 16.22
CA LEU A 196 -21.25 22.94 16.57
C LEU A 196 -21.12 21.74 15.62
N ARG A 197 -22.21 21.32 14.97
CA ARG A 197 -22.21 20.25 13.97
C ARG A 197 -21.58 20.69 12.64
N GLU A 198 -21.69 21.96 12.28
CA GLU A 198 -21.08 22.57 11.09
C GLU A 198 -19.56 22.73 11.20
N ILE A 199 -18.99 22.72 12.41
CA ILE A 199 -17.54 22.70 12.61
C ILE A 199 -17.00 21.37 12.06
N GLU A 200 -16.33 21.44 10.91
CA GLU A 200 -15.82 20.28 10.20
C GLU A 200 -14.88 19.43 11.07
N PRO A 201 -14.96 18.09 11.00
CA PRO A 201 -13.93 17.24 11.55
C PRO A 201 -12.63 17.47 10.77
N ARG A 202 -11.56 17.86 11.47
CA ARG A 202 -10.21 17.90 10.90
C ARG A 202 -9.70 16.48 10.67
#